data_AF-A0A3B9T6T8-F1
#
_entry.id   AF-A0A3B9T6T8-F1
#
_cell.length_a   1.000
_cell.length_b   1.000
_cell.length_c   1.000
_cell.angle_alpha   90.00
_cell.angle_beta   90.00
_cell.angle_gamma   90.00
#
_symmetry.space_group_name_H-M   'P 1'
#
loop_
_entity.id
_entity.type
_entity.pdbx_description
1 polymer ?
#
loop_
_entity_poly.entity_id
_entity_poly.type
_entity_poly.pdbx_seq_one_letter_code
_entity_poly.pdbx_strand_id
1 'polypeptide(L)'
;MTFDPATGLWSAELFLNVGEIKFRANNAWDINLGDTGVDGILEGGGDNIAIADAGNYLITLKLGSADYTYTLERSSVDSRAMFHTDGQSLDIADIHEFTEGFAITKFKNLTSAGTVGSNLTFPDTDFPMFRLADAYLMYAEAVLRGGNGDAGLALDYVNAVINRGFGDNSAQISAAQLTLDFILDERARELYWEGHRRTDLVRFGKFTTADYLWPWKGNVADGSAIDSKYNVFPIPATDIGANPNLVQNAGY
;
A
#
# COMPACT_ATOMS: atom_id res chain seq x y z
N MET A 1 8.94 6.22 22.00
CA MET A 1 8.34 7.40 21.35
C MET A 1 9.39 8.48 21.25
N THR A 2 9.32 9.32 20.22
CA THR A 2 10.22 10.45 19.95
C THR A 2 9.49 11.74 20.33
N PHE A 3 10.15 12.65 21.06
CA PHE A 3 9.56 13.93 21.45
C PHE A 3 9.88 15.03 20.42
N ASP A 4 8.86 15.78 20.03
CA ASP A 4 9.00 17.00 19.23
C ASP A 4 8.81 18.25 20.12
N PRO A 5 9.86 19.06 20.34
CA PRO A 5 9.79 20.25 21.18
C PRO A 5 8.96 21.39 20.58
N ALA A 6 8.71 21.40 19.26
CA ALA A 6 7.93 22.45 18.61
C ALA A 6 6.42 22.27 18.86
N THR A 7 5.96 21.01 18.85
CA THR A 7 4.54 20.66 19.05
C THR A 7 4.24 20.20 20.47
N GLY A 8 5.26 19.78 21.23
CA GLY A 8 5.11 19.19 22.56
C GLY A 8 4.54 17.77 22.54
N LEU A 9 4.59 17.09 21.40
CA LEU A 9 4.06 15.74 21.21
C LEU A 9 5.16 14.68 21.29
N TRP A 10 4.81 13.54 21.86
CA TRP A 10 5.54 12.29 21.70
C TRP A 10 4.89 11.48 20.58
N SER A 11 5.66 10.95 19.64
CA SER A 11 5.14 10.11 18.56
C SER A 11 5.88 8.77 18.43
N ALA A 12 5.19 7.75 17.94
CA ALA A 12 5.81 6.51 17.48
C ALA A 12 4.94 5.88 16.39
N GLU A 13 5.59 5.26 15.41
CA GLU A 13 4.94 4.36 14.48
C GLU A 13 5.17 2.93 14.93
N LEU A 14 4.09 2.21 15.20
CA LEU A 14 4.13 0.84 15.72
C LEU A 14 3.04 -0.01 15.05
N PHE A 15 3.36 -1.27 14.78
CA PHE A 15 2.35 -2.26 14.46
C PHE A 15 1.64 -2.71 15.75
N LEU A 16 0.32 -2.60 15.78
CA LEU A 16 -0.52 -3.06 16.87
C LEU A 16 -1.38 -4.23 16.40
N ASN A 17 -1.54 -5.25 17.24
CA ASN A 17 -2.48 -6.35 17.03
C ASN A 17 -3.86 -5.98 17.58
N VAL A 18 -4.91 -6.68 17.12
CA VAL A 18 -6.23 -6.62 17.76
C VAL A 18 -6.08 -6.99 19.24
N GLY A 19 -6.63 -6.17 20.12
CA GLY A 19 -6.47 -6.33 21.55
C GLY A 19 -6.55 -4.99 22.27
N GLU A 20 -5.67 -4.79 23.24
CA GLU A 20 -5.69 -3.63 24.11
C GLU A 20 -4.28 -3.13 24.39
N ILE A 21 -4.12 -1.83 24.54
CA ILE A 21 -2.84 -1.20 24.89
C ILE A 21 -2.99 -0.30 26.12
N LYS A 22 -1.85 0.04 26.71
CA LYS A 22 -1.75 1.02 27.79
C LYS A 22 -0.41 1.76 27.72
N PHE A 23 -0.41 3.07 28.00
CA PHE A 23 0.84 3.82 28.10
C PHE A 23 1.47 3.58 29.47
N ARG A 24 2.76 3.25 29.49
CA ARG A 24 3.51 2.95 30.72
C ARG A 24 4.87 3.62 30.72
N ALA A 25 5.24 4.23 31.84
CA ALA A 25 6.58 4.77 32.00
C ALA A 25 7.57 3.65 32.37
N ASN A 26 8.75 3.66 31.75
CA ASN A 26 9.87 2.76 32.09
C ASN A 26 9.52 1.26 32.10
N ASN A 27 8.52 0.85 31.31
CA ASN A 27 7.98 -0.52 31.30
C ASN A 27 7.48 -1.02 32.66
N ALA A 28 7.19 -0.11 33.60
CA ALA A 28 6.63 -0.39 34.91
C ALA A 28 5.16 0.02 34.99
N TRP A 29 4.46 -0.47 36.02
CA TRP A 29 3.04 -0.15 36.22
C TRP A 29 2.80 1.02 37.18
N ASP A 30 3.87 1.54 37.80
CA ASP A 30 3.81 2.64 38.77
C ASP A 30 3.18 3.91 38.17
N ILE A 31 3.44 4.16 36.89
CA ILE A 31 2.82 5.21 36.09
C ILE A 31 2.24 4.56 34.84
N ASN A 32 0.93 4.32 34.86
CA ASN A 32 0.18 3.77 33.75
C ASN A 32 -1.03 4.66 33.43
N LEU A 33 -1.24 4.89 32.14
CA LEU A 33 -2.28 5.78 31.64
C LEU A 33 -3.18 4.99 30.68
N GLY A 34 -4.48 5.00 30.96
CA GLY A 34 -5.54 4.43 30.13
C GLY A 34 -6.60 5.48 29.82
N ASP A 35 -7.69 5.09 29.17
CA ASP A 35 -8.78 5.98 28.75
C ASP A 35 -10.11 5.36 29.19
N THR A 36 -10.60 5.80 30.35
CA THR A 36 -11.92 5.39 30.86
C THR A 36 -12.98 6.32 30.28
N GLY A 37 -13.85 5.78 29.43
CA GLY A 37 -14.91 6.55 28.77
C GLY A 37 -14.67 6.76 27.28
N VAL A 38 -13.46 6.44 26.80
CA VAL A 38 -13.08 6.50 25.38
C VAL A 38 -13.25 7.90 24.81
N ASP A 39 -12.84 8.91 25.58
CA ASP A 39 -12.99 10.32 25.22
C ASP A 39 -11.67 10.95 24.71
N GLY A 40 -10.59 10.16 24.66
CA GLY A 40 -9.28 10.60 24.20
C GLY A 40 -8.46 11.32 25.26
N ILE A 41 -8.97 11.40 26.49
CA ILE A 41 -8.26 11.89 27.67
C ILE A 41 -7.67 10.68 28.41
N LEU A 42 -6.48 10.85 28.96
CA LEU A 42 -5.75 9.79 29.65
C LEU A 42 -5.81 9.97 31.16
N GLU A 43 -6.31 8.95 31.86
CA GLU A 43 -6.33 8.89 33.32
C GLU A 43 -5.26 7.96 33.88
N GLY A 44 -4.71 8.36 35.03
CA GLY A 44 -3.91 7.48 35.87
C GLY A 44 -4.70 6.24 36.28
N GLY A 45 -4.28 5.07 35.81
CA GLY A 45 -4.98 3.82 36.09
C GLY A 45 -6.26 3.58 35.30
N GLY A 46 -6.60 4.41 34.31
CA GLY A 46 -7.80 4.27 33.47
C GLY A 46 -7.88 2.95 32.70
N ASP A 47 -8.99 2.69 32.02
CA ASP A 47 -9.22 1.45 31.27
C ASP A 47 -8.22 1.28 30.12
N ASN A 48 -8.01 0.04 29.67
CA ASN A 48 -7.13 -0.19 28.53
C ASN A 48 -7.76 0.35 27.24
N ILE A 49 -6.91 0.81 26.33
CA ILE A 49 -7.34 1.38 25.05
C ILE A 49 -7.46 0.24 24.02
N ALA A 50 -8.65 0.04 23.47
CA ALA A 50 -8.91 -1.04 22.54
C ALA A 50 -8.33 -0.77 21.14
N ILE A 51 -7.75 -1.81 20.54
CA ILE A 51 -7.30 -1.86 19.16
C ILE A 51 -8.24 -2.79 18.40
N ALA A 52 -9.14 -2.20 17.61
CA ALA A 52 -10.17 -2.94 16.88
C ALA A 52 -9.60 -3.74 15.70
N ASP A 53 -8.59 -3.19 15.02
CA ASP A 53 -7.98 -3.77 13.83
C ASP A 53 -6.47 -3.84 13.99
N ALA A 54 -5.85 -4.93 13.53
CA ALA A 54 -4.41 -4.99 13.44
C ALA A 54 -3.88 -4.04 12.33
N GLY A 55 -2.76 -3.39 12.57
CA GLY A 55 -2.14 -2.51 11.59
C GLY A 55 -1.05 -1.60 12.16
N ASN A 56 -0.43 -0.82 11.29
CA ASN A 56 0.47 0.25 11.71
C ASN A 56 -0.35 1.44 12.20
N TYR A 57 0.05 2.01 13.33
CA TYR A 57 -0.53 3.21 13.90
C TYR A 57 0.55 4.26 14.11
N LEU A 58 0.28 5.49 13.69
CA LEU A 58 0.92 6.67 14.25
C LEU A 58 0.23 6.96 15.58
N ILE A 59 0.99 6.75 16.65
CA ILE A 59 0.54 6.96 18.02
C ILE A 59 1.11 8.31 18.45
N THR A 60 0.25 9.26 18.77
CA THR A 60 0.68 10.53 19.38
C THR A 60 0.24 10.60 20.84
N LEU A 61 1.09 11.16 21.69
CA LEU A 61 0.85 11.35 23.11
C LEU A 61 1.25 12.77 23.49
N LYS A 62 0.30 13.51 24.08
CA LYS A 62 0.52 14.84 24.62
C LYS A 62 0.50 14.79 26.14
N LEU A 63 1.63 15.11 26.76
CA LEU A 63 1.78 15.19 28.20
C LEU A 63 1.95 16.68 28.58
N GLY A 64 1.02 17.25 29.33
CA GLY A 64 1.06 18.68 29.65
C GLY A 64 -0.30 19.26 30.03
N SER A 65 -0.37 20.58 30.18
CA SER A 65 -1.43 21.28 30.93
C SER A 65 -2.83 21.24 30.30
N ALA A 66 -3.82 21.21 31.20
CA ALA A 66 -5.22 20.78 31.08
C ALA A 66 -5.37 19.26 31.22
N ASP A 67 -5.18 18.49 30.14
CA ASP A 67 -5.39 17.03 30.11
C ASP A 67 -4.29 16.31 29.32
N TYR A 68 -3.97 15.08 29.71
CA TYR A 68 -3.14 14.19 28.90
C TYR A 68 -3.99 13.59 27.81
N THR A 69 -3.54 13.64 26.56
CA THR A 69 -4.34 13.13 25.44
C THR A 69 -3.51 12.27 24.51
N TYR A 70 -4.19 11.44 23.71
CA TYR A 70 -3.56 10.60 22.71
C TYR A 70 -4.37 10.57 21.41
N THR A 71 -3.70 10.22 20.31
CA THR A 71 -4.37 9.77 19.09
C THR A 71 -3.79 8.44 18.63
N LEU A 72 -4.66 7.59 18.08
CA LEU A 72 -4.29 6.37 17.36
C LEU A 72 -4.75 6.53 15.92
N GLU A 73 -3.88 7.10 15.10
CA GLU A 73 -4.16 7.24 13.68
C GLU A 73 -3.60 6.02 12.98
N ARG A 74 -4.45 5.22 12.35
CA ARG A 74 -3.95 4.12 11.52
C ARG A 74 -3.05 4.71 10.46
N SER A 75 -1.78 4.38 10.49
CA SER A 75 -0.86 4.78 9.44
C SER A 75 -1.33 4.09 8.16
N SER A 76 -1.73 4.90 7.19
CA SER A 76 -2.09 4.44 5.85
C SER A 76 -0.86 3.99 5.05
N VAL A 77 0.34 4.14 5.61
CA VAL A 77 1.60 3.86 4.94
C VAL A 77 2.04 2.43 5.26
N ASP A 78 1.92 1.57 4.27
CA ASP A 78 2.56 0.25 4.28
C ASP A 78 4.09 0.45 4.36
N SER A 79 4.76 -0.18 5.34
CA SER A 79 6.20 0.01 5.58
C SER A 79 7.10 -0.42 4.40
N ARG A 80 6.55 -1.17 3.43
CA ARG A 80 7.21 -1.55 2.18
C ARG A 80 7.20 -0.43 1.14
N ALA A 81 6.50 0.67 1.40
CA ALA A 81 6.43 1.82 0.52
C ALA A 81 7.83 2.41 0.29
N MET A 82 8.23 2.54 -0.99
CA MET A 82 9.51 3.13 -1.38
C MET A 82 9.31 4.49 -2.02
N PHE A 83 8.87 5.45 -1.20
CA PHE A 83 8.60 6.81 -1.64
C PHE A 83 9.72 7.78 -1.26
N HIS A 84 9.95 8.75 -2.12
CA HIS A 84 10.70 9.97 -1.82
C HIS A 84 9.68 11.10 -1.62
N THR A 85 9.73 11.72 -0.44
CA THR A 85 8.73 12.69 0.01
C THR A 85 9.29 14.10 0.23
N ASP A 86 10.62 14.27 0.19
CA ASP A 86 11.25 15.57 0.41
C ASP A 86 10.89 16.52 -0.74
N GLY A 87 10.27 17.66 -0.40
CA GLY A 87 9.74 18.61 -1.38
C GLY A 87 8.56 18.09 -2.22
N GLN A 88 7.91 17.00 -1.82
CA GLN A 88 6.77 16.40 -2.53
C GLN A 88 5.47 16.55 -1.72
N SER A 89 4.34 16.84 -2.39
CA SER A 89 3.00 16.68 -1.80
C SER A 89 2.45 15.28 -2.06
N LEU A 90 1.55 14.83 -1.19
CA LEU A 90 0.83 13.57 -1.43
C LEU A 90 -0.21 13.73 -2.54
N ASP A 91 -0.98 14.81 -2.47
CA ASP A 91 -2.05 15.11 -3.42
C ASP A 91 -1.49 15.67 -4.74
N ILE A 92 -2.17 15.33 -5.83
CA ILE A 92 -1.87 15.77 -7.19
C ILE A 92 -3.02 16.66 -7.67
N ALA A 93 -2.85 17.97 -7.59
CA ALA A 93 -3.77 18.98 -8.12
C ALA A 93 -3.46 19.35 -9.58
N ASP A 94 -2.20 19.22 -10.00
CA ASP A 94 -1.71 19.38 -11.36
C ASP A 94 -0.76 18.23 -11.74
N ILE A 95 -1.17 17.42 -12.72
CA ILE A 95 -0.38 16.28 -13.23
C ILE A 95 0.92 16.69 -13.94
N HIS A 96 1.10 17.97 -14.23
CA HIS A 96 2.31 18.50 -14.85
C HIS A 96 3.37 18.91 -13.83
N GLU A 97 3.02 19.05 -12.54
CA GLU A 97 3.98 19.42 -11.50
C GLU A 97 4.59 18.23 -10.79
N PHE A 98 5.88 18.03 -11.01
CA PHE A 98 6.64 16.90 -10.48
C PHE A 98 6.77 16.89 -8.95
N THR A 99 6.51 18.02 -8.30
CA THR A 99 6.47 18.11 -6.83
C THR A 99 5.13 17.66 -6.26
N GLU A 100 4.15 17.35 -7.12
CA GLU A 100 2.85 16.86 -6.71
C GLU A 100 2.71 15.35 -6.94
N GLY A 101 2.56 14.62 -5.83
CA GLY A 101 2.59 13.17 -5.79
C GLY A 101 3.96 12.63 -5.41
N PHE A 102 4.00 11.68 -4.48
CA PHE A 102 5.27 11.11 -4.04
C PHE A 102 6.05 10.41 -5.16
N ALA A 103 7.35 10.73 -5.25
CA ALA A 103 8.23 10.09 -6.19
C ALA A 103 8.57 8.65 -5.76
N ILE A 104 8.77 7.75 -6.72
CA ILE A 104 9.00 6.32 -6.46
C ILE A 104 10.49 5.99 -6.60
N THR A 105 11.03 5.32 -5.58
CA THR A 105 12.45 4.96 -5.50
C THR A 105 12.72 3.48 -5.73
N LYS A 106 11.73 2.71 -6.20
CA LYS A 106 11.83 1.24 -6.35
C LYS A 106 13.01 0.78 -7.21
N PHE A 107 13.19 1.37 -8.39
CA PHE A 107 14.30 1.04 -9.27
C PHE A 107 15.47 1.98 -8.99
N LYS A 108 16.64 1.42 -8.66
CA LYS A 108 17.85 2.16 -8.30
C LYS A 108 19.05 1.59 -9.05
N ASN A 109 19.96 2.48 -9.44
CA ASN A 109 21.27 2.12 -9.99
C ASN A 109 22.33 2.03 -8.87
N LEU A 110 21.99 1.29 -7.81
CA LEU A 110 22.85 0.98 -6.68
C LEU A 110 22.83 -0.53 -6.48
N THR A 111 23.98 -1.15 -6.24
CA THR A 111 24.05 -2.55 -5.84
C THR A 111 23.48 -2.73 -4.43
N SER A 112 23.22 -3.99 -4.05
CA SER A 112 22.79 -4.32 -2.67
C SER A 112 23.83 -3.96 -1.60
N ALA A 113 25.10 -3.78 -1.97
CA ALA A 113 26.16 -3.29 -1.08
C ALA A 113 26.26 -1.75 -1.04
N GLY A 114 25.38 -1.03 -1.74
CA GLY A 114 25.38 0.43 -1.81
C GLY A 114 26.36 1.03 -2.81
N THR A 115 27.00 0.21 -3.65
CA THR A 115 27.92 0.69 -4.69
C THR A 115 27.13 1.24 -5.88
N VAL A 116 27.56 2.39 -6.42
CA VAL A 116 26.97 2.97 -7.63
C VAL A 116 27.22 2.07 -8.84
N GLY A 117 26.24 1.97 -9.74
CA GLY A 117 26.37 1.23 -11.00
C GLY A 117 27.52 1.75 -11.88
N SER A 118 27.89 0.94 -12.87
CA SER A 118 29.04 1.16 -13.75
C SER A 118 28.97 2.48 -14.54
N ASN A 119 27.77 3.00 -14.76
CA ASN A 119 27.51 4.26 -15.44
C ASN A 119 26.43 5.08 -14.70
N LEU A 120 26.59 6.41 -14.66
CA LEU A 120 25.67 7.30 -13.94
C LEU A 120 24.36 7.59 -14.69
N THR A 121 24.31 7.31 -15.99
CA THR A 121 23.16 7.60 -16.86
C THR A 121 22.46 6.32 -17.31
N PHE A 122 23.22 5.28 -17.65
CA PHE A 122 22.69 3.98 -18.09
C PHE A 122 22.77 2.99 -16.92
N PRO A 123 21.63 2.54 -16.37
CA PRO A 123 21.63 1.69 -15.19
C PRO A 123 22.10 0.27 -15.51
N ASP A 124 22.75 -0.37 -14.53
CA ASP A 124 23.07 -1.80 -14.59
C ASP A 124 21.86 -2.68 -14.20
N THR A 125 20.80 -2.06 -13.67
CA THR A 125 19.63 -2.74 -13.08
C THR A 125 18.86 -3.55 -14.13
N ASP A 126 18.75 -4.87 -13.91
CA ASP A 126 17.87 -5.73 -14.69
C ASP A 126 16.39 -5.44 -14.43
N PHE A 127 15.54 -5.62 -15.44
CA PHE A 127 14.09 -5.59 -15.28
C PHE A 127 13.55 -7.01 -15.03
N PRO A 128 13.04 -7.32 -13.82
CA PRO A 128 12.60 -8.68 -13.47
C PRO A 128 11.23 -8.99 -14.09
N MET A 129 11.20 -9.31 -15.38
CA MET A 129 9.96 -9.58 -16.13
C MET A 129 9.11 -10.70 -15.51
N PHE A 130 9.76 -11.70 -14.92
CA PHE A 130 9.10 -12.78 -14.18
C PHE A 130 9.80 -13.01 -12.86
N ARG A 131 9.03 -13.20 -11.79
CA ARG A 131 9.55 -13.50 -10.46
C ARG A 131 8.59 -14.33 -9.64
N LEU A 132 9.13 -15.06 -8.68
CA LEU A 132 8.39 -16.06 -7.90
C LEU A 132 7.17 -15.49 -7.16
N ALA A 133 7.28 -14.27 -6.63
CA ALA A 133 6.18 -13.66 -5.90
C ALA A 133 4.97 -13.30 -6.81
N ASP A 134 5.17 -13.06 -8.11
CA ASP A 134 4.04 -12.96 -9.05
C ASP A 134 3.33 -14.32 -9.19
N ALA A 135 4.09 -15.42 -9.32
CA ALA A 135 3.54 -16.77 -9.38
C ALA A 135 2.75 -17.16 -8.12
N TYR A 136 3.25 -16.77 -6.93
CA TYR A 136 2.55 -16.97 -5.66
C TYR A 136 1.21 -16.23 -5.60
N LEU A 137 1.19 -14.95 -5.98
CA LEU A 137 -0.04 -14.15 -6.01
C LEU A 137 -1.01 -14.64 -7.09
N MET A 138 -0.52 -15.09 -8.24
CA MET A 138 -1.35 -15.73 -9.28
C MET A 138 -1.98 -17.04 -8.79
N TYR A 139 -1.23 -17.88 -8.08
CA TYR A 139 -1.77 -19.12 -7.49
C TYR A 139 -2.91 -18.81 -6.52
N ALA A 140 -2.69 -17.86 -5.59
CA ALA A 140 -3.70 -17.48 -4.63
C ALA A 140 -4.96 -16.89 -5.30
N GLU A 141 -4.79 -16.03 -6.31
CA GLU A 141 -5.91 -15.51 -7.09
C GLU A 141 -6.70 -16.65 -7.77
N ALA A 142 -6.00 -17.60 -8.41
CA ALA A 142 -6.64 -18.71 -9.10
C ALA A 142 -7.45 -19.60 -8.16
N VAL A 143 -6.92 -19.90 -6.96
CA VAL A 143 -7.65 -20.66 -5.92
C VAL A 143 -8.89 -19.91 -5.47
N LEU A 144 -8.78 -18.60 -5.18
CA LEU A 144 -9.93 -17.76 -4.79
C LEU A 144 -11.00 -17.66 -5.88
N ARG A 145 -10.63 -17.78 -7.15
CA ARG A 145 -11.57 -17.82 -8.29
C ARG A 145 -12.19 -19.21 -8.52
N GLY A 146 -11.99 -20.17 -7.62
CA GLY A 146 -12.57 -21.50 -7.69
C GLY A 146 -11.70 -22.52 -8.44
N GLY A 147 -10.42 -22.22 -8.66
CA GLY A 147 -9.45 -23.22 -9.13
C GLY A 147 -9.27 -24.33 -8.09
N ASN A 148 -9.05 -25.57 -8.55
CA ASN A 148 -8.93 -26.75 -7.69
C ASN A 148 -7.55 -26.88 -7.00
N GLY A 149 -7.07 -25.79 -6.38
CA GLY A 149 -5.83 -25.75 -5.62
C GLY A 149 -6.04 -25.78 -4.10
N ASP A 150 -4.95 -25.76 -3.36
CA ASP A 150 -4.95 -25.81 -1.90
C ASP A 150 -5.05 -24.39 -1.32
N ALA A 151 -6.12 -24.13 -0.57
CA ALA A 151 -6.38 -22.81 0.04
C ALA A 151 -5.40 -22.47 1.18
N GLY A 152 -4.90 -23.47 1.92
CA GLY A 152 -3.85 -23.28 2.91
C GLY A 152 -2.54 -22.89 2.26
N LEU A 153 -2.17 -23.56 1.17
CA LEU A 153 -0.98 -23.23 0.39
C LEU A 153 -1.07 -21.83 -0.25
N ALA A 154 -2.25 -21.44 -0.73
CA ALA A 154 -2.48 -20.08 -1.23
C ALA A 154 -2.23 -19.02 -0.15
N LEU A 155 -2.72 -19.25 1.08
CA LEU A 155 -2.47 -18.38 2.22
C LEU A 155 -0.99 -18.35 2.59
N ASP A 156 -0.32 -19.49 2.62
CA ASP A 156 1.11 -19.60 2.92
C ASP A 156 1.96 -18.83 1.90
N TYR A 157 1.64 -18.92 0.61
CA TYR A 157 2.32 -18.19 -0.45
C TYR A 157 2.13 -16.67 -0.33
N VAL A 158 0.93 -16.21 -0.04
CA VAL A 158 0.66 -14.78 0.18
C VAL A 158 1.41 -14.27 1.41
N ASN A 159 1.34 -15.01 2.53
CA ASN A 159 2.08 -14.66 3.73
C ASN A 159 3.60 -14.72 3.53
N ALA A 160 4.12 -15.60 2.69
CA ALA A 160 5.55 -15.61 2.34
C ALA A 160 5.99 -14.32 1.62
N VAL A 161 5.15 -13.78 0.73
CA VAL A 161 5.39 -12.49 0.06
C VAL A 161 5.37 -11.34 1.06
N ILE A 162 4.35 -11.31 1.92
CA ILE A 162 4.19 -10.30 2.97
C ILE A 162 5.38 -10.33 3.92
N ASN A 163 5.69 -11.50 4.48
CA ASN A 163 6.76 -11.63 5.48
C ASN A 163 8.12 -11.22 4.91
N ARG A 164 8.39 -11.57 3.65
CA ARG A 164 9.61 -11.11 2.97
C ARG A 164 9.64 -9.59 2.77
N GLY A 165 8.48 -8.96 2.54
CA GLY A 165 8.37 -7.52 2.43
C GLY A 165 8.60 -6.79 3.76
N PHE A 166 8.07 -7.31 4.87
CA PHE A 166 8.22 -6.72 6.21
C PHE A 166 9.53 -7.13 6.92
N GLY A 167 10.16 -8.23 6.50
CA GLY A 167 11.34 -8.79 7.15
C GLY A 167 11.04 -9.66 8.38
N ASP A 168 9.77 -9.84 8.72
CA ASP A 168 9.28 -10.67 9.82
C ASP A 168 7.85 -11.18 9.55
N ASN A 169 7.19 -11.75 10.56
CA ASN A 169 5.83 -12.30 10.44
C ASN A 169 4.76 -11.38 11.05
N SER A 170 5.07 -10.11 11.33
CA SER A 170 4.16 -9.20 12.05
C SER A 170 2.88 -8.87 11.26
N ALA A 171 2.98 -8.83 9.93
CA ALA A 171 1.89 -8.44 9.03
C ALA A 171 1.13 -9.61 8.39
N GLN A 172 1.29 -10.84 8.91
CA GLN A 172 0.59 -12.01 8.36
C GLN A 172 -0.93 -11.83 8.39
N ILE A 173 -1.58 -12.31 7.34
CA ILE A 173 -3.03 -12.35 7.24
C ILE A 173 -3.57 -13.74 7.56
N SER A 174 -4.81 -13.77 8.02
CA SER A 174 -5.62 -14.97 8.19
C SER A 174 -6.31 -15.36 6.88
N ALA A 175 -6.83 -16.60 6.82
CA ALA A 175 -7.62 -17.07 5.69
C ALA A 175 -8.86 -16.19 5.40
N ALA A 176 -9.48 -15.62 6.43
CA ALA A 176 -10.65 -14.76 6.28
C ALA A 176 -10.31 -13.42 5.60
N GLN A 177 -9.07 -12.96 5.73
CA GLN A 177 -8.58 -11.72 5.11
C GLN A 177 -8.11 -11.94 3.66
N LEU A 178 -7.86 -13.19 3.25
CA LEU A 178 -7.46 -13.55 1.90
C LEU A 178 -8.66 -13.48 0.95
N THR A 179 -8.92 -12.30 0.40
CA THR A 179 -10.00 -12.03 -0.55
C THR A 179 -9.47 -11.61 -1.92
N LEU A 180 -10.34 -11.57 -2.93
CA LEU A 180 -9.96 -11.07 -4.26
C LEU A 180 -9.50 -9.61 -4.22
N ASP A 181 -10.20 -8.75 -3.48
CA ASP A 181 -9.78 -7.35 -3.31
C ASP A 181 -8.43 -7.27 -2.58
N PHE A 182 -8.21 -8.11 -1.56
CA PHE A 182 -6.89 -8.19 -0.91
C PHE A 182 -5.80 -8.55 -1.91
N ILE A 183 -6.00 -9.55 -2.77
CA ILE A 183 -5.04 -9.92 -3.81
C ILE A 183 -4.77 -8.77 -4.79
N LEU A 184 -5.79 -8.04 -5.22
CA LEU A 184 -5.59 -6.92 -6.14
C LEU A 184 -4.74 -5.81 -5.52
N ASP A 185 -4.95 -5.51 -4.24
CA ASP A 185 -4.16 -4.53 -3.52
C ASP A 185 -2.75 -5.05 -3.21
N GLU A 186 -2.61 -6.34 -2.87
CA GLU A 186 -1.30 -6.95 -2.59
C GLU A 186 -0.45 -7.04 -3.85
N ARG A 187 -1.05 -7.32 -5.01
CA ARG A 187 -0.37 -7.19 -6.31
C ARG A 187 0.05 -5.76 -6.59
N ALA A 188 -0.70 -4.74 -6.15
CA ALA A 188 -0.26 -3.35 -6.27
C ALA A 188 0.99 -3.09 -5.40
N ARG A 189 0.95 -3.47 -4.12
CA ARG A 189 2.05 -3.28 -3.17
C ARG A 189 3.32 -4.04 -3.57
N GLU A 190 3.14 -5.25 -4.08
CA GLU A 190 4.25 -6.12 -4.47
C GLU A 190 4.81 -5.74 -5.85
N LEU A 191 3.96 -5.58 -6.87
CA LEU A 191 4.33 -5.50 -8.30
C LEU A 191 4.21 -4.09 -8.91
N TYR A 192 4.03 -3.02 -8.11
CA TYR A 192 3.96 -1.66 -8.68
C TYR A 192 5.19 -1.34 -9.52
N TRP A 193 4.98 -0.63 -10.62
CA TRP A 193 6.01 -0.25 -11.60
C TRP A 193 6.70 -1.42 -12.34
N GLU A 194 6.13 -2.63 -12.29
CA GLU A 194 6.66 -3.81 -13.02
C GLU A 194 5.80 -4.19 -14.24
N GLY A 195 4.88 -3.34 -14.69
CA GLY A 195 4.11 -3.57 -15.92
C GLY A 195 2.86 -4.45 -15.80
N HIS A 196 2.44 -4.82 -14.58
CA HIS A 196 1.28 -5.70 -14.37
C HIS A 196 -0.06 -4.97 -14.16
N ARG A 197 -0.02 -3.74 -13.61
CA ARG A 197 -1.21 -3.11 -12.98
C ARG A 197 -2.41 -2.96 -13.92
N ARG A 198 -2.21 -2.56 -15.17
CA ARG A 198 -3.31 -2.43 -16.16
C ARG A 198 -3.99 -3.78 -16.39
N THR A 199 -3.21 -4.82 -16.65
CA THR A 199 -3.73 -6.17 -16.92
C THR A 199 -4.51 -6.71 -15.73
N ASP A 200 -4.02 -6.45 -14.51
CA ASP A 200 -4.73 -6.82 -13.28
C ASP A 200 -6.06 -6.07 -13.14
N LEU A 201 -6.06 -4.75 -13.32
CA LEU A 201 -7.29 -3.95 -13.23
C LEU A 201 -8.33 -4.34 -14.27
N VAL A 202 -7.91 -4.69 -15.50
CA VAL A 202 -8.82 -5.20 -16.54
C VAL A 202 -9.42 -6.56 -16.11
N ARG A 203 -8.58 -7.49 -15.63
CA ARG A 203 -9.02 -8.82 -15.15
C ARG A 203 -10.01 -8.72 -13.98
N PHE A 204 -9.87 -7.71 -13.14
CA PHE A 204 -10.78 -7.44 -12.02
C PHE A 204 -11.98 -6.57 -12.38
N GLY A 205 -12.11 -6.14 -13.64
CA GLY A 205 -13.22 -5.27 -14.06
C GLY A 205 -13.18 -3.87 -13.42
N LYS A 206 -12.00 -3.41 -12.99
CA LYS A 206 -11.79 -2.14 -12.26
C LYS A 206 -11.06 -1.08 -13.08
N PHE A 207 -10.58 -1.42 -14.28
CA PHE A 207 -9.85 -0.48 -15.12
C PHE A 207 -10.74 0.63 -15.68
N THR A 208 -11.87 0.30 -16.31
CA THR A 208 -12.76 1.29 -16.95
C THR A 208 -13.98 1.67 -16.11
N THR A 209 -14.40 0.84 -15.17
CA THR A 209 -15.66 1.01 -14.41
C THR A 209 -15.53 2.02 -13.26
N ALA A 210 -16.67 2.36 -12.62
CA ALA A 210 -16.69 3.18 -11.41
C ALA A 210 -16.38 2.39 -10.13
N ASP A 211 -16.20 1.06 -10.22
CA ASP A 211 -15.96 0.18 -9.06
C ASP A 211 -14.58 0.40 -8.42
N TYR A 212 -13.71 1.14 -9.09
CA TYR A 212 -12.42 1.59 -8.58
C TYR A 212 -12.02 2.89 -9.27
N LEU A 213 -12.06 3.99 -8.54
CA LEU A 213 -11.62 5.30 -8.99
C LEU A 213 -10.29 5.64 -8.31
N TRP A 214 -9.38 6.25 -9.08
CA TRP A 214 -8.12 6.78 -8.58
C TRP A 214 -7.94 8.20 -9.14
N PRO A 215 -7.10 9.03 -8.51
CA PRO A 215 -6.90 10.40 -8.94
C PRO A 215 -6.55 10.49 -10.43
N TRP A 216 -7.18 11.42 -11.14
CA TRP A 216 -6.97 11.66 -12.58
C TRP A 216 -7.40 10.54 -13.53
N LYS A 217 -8.06 9.48 -13.05
CA LYS A 217 -8.70 8.49 -13.93
C LYS A 217 -9.73 9.18 -14.83
N GLY A 218 -9.60 8.97 -16.14
CA GLY A 218 -10.50 9.61 -17.11
C GLY A 218 -10.35 11.13 -17.19
N ASN A 219 -9.20 11.69 -16.77
CA ASN A 219 -8.94 13.13 -16.78
C ASN A 219 -9.89 13.94 -15.88
N VAL A 220 -10.23 13.37 -14.72
CA VAL A 220 -11.04 14.01 -13.67
C VAL A 220 -10.27 13.86 -12.35
N ALA A 221 -10.12 14.94 -11.58
CA ALA A 221 -9.31 14.96 -10.36
C ALA A 221 -9.67 13.81 -9.40
N ASP A 222 -10.95 13.64 -9.07
CA ASP A 222 -11.45 12.55 -8.21
C ASP A 222 -11.62 11.19 -8.94
N GLY A 223 -11.28 11.16 -10.23
CA GLY A 223 -11.47 10.01 -11.10
C GLY A 223 -12.89 9.86 -11.65
N SER A 224 -13.01 9.28 -12.84
CA SER A 224 -14.29 8.90 -13.42
C SER A 224 -14.20 7.58 -14.17
N ALA A 225 -15.34 6.90 -14.32
CA ALA A 225 -15.45 5.76 -15.23
C ALA A 225 -15.26 6.22 -16.68
N ILE A 226 -14.68 5.35 -17.50
CA ILE A 226 -14.45 5.58 -18.93
C ILE A 226 -15.08 4.45 -19.74
N ASP A 227 -15.18 4.65 -21.06
CA ASP A 227 -15.75 3.65 -21.96
C ASP A 227 -15.00 2.30 -21.87
N SER A 228 -15.77 1.20 -21.81
CA SER A 228 -15.26 -0.17 -21.76
C SER A 228 -14.32 -0.54 -22.92
N LYS A 229 -14.39 0.15 -24.07
CA LYS A 229 -13.46 -0.06 -25.20
C LYS A 229 -11.99 0.12 -24.80
N TYR A 230 -11.71 0.96 -23.80
CA TYR A 230 -10.34 1.22 -23.32
C TYR A 230 -9.70 0.04 -22.58
N ASN A 231 -10.44 -1.06 -22.32
CA ASN A 231 -9.86 -2.31 -21.85
C ASN A 231 -8.88 -2.95 -22.86
N VAL A 232 -8.94 -2.56 -24.13
CA VAL A 232 -7.95 -2.91 -25.17
C VAL A 232 -7.45 -1.65 -25.88
N PHE A 233 -6.21 -1.67 -26.36
CA PHE A 233 -5.67 -0.57 -27.15
C PHE A 233 -6.21 -0.62 -28.59
N PRO A 234 -6.31 0.52 -29.30
CA PRO A 234 -6.63 0.52 -30.72
C PRO A 234 -5.49 -0.11 -31.53
N ILE A 235 -5.82 -0.75 -32.64
CA ILE A 235 -4.84 -1.09 -33.68
C ILE A 235 -4.38 0.23 -34.32
N PRO A 236 -3.07 0.46 -34.51
CA PRO A 236 -2.56 1.68 -35.14
C PRO A 236 -3.24 1.96 -36.49
N ALA A 237 -3.66 3.20 -36.72
CA ALA A 237 -4.37 3.57 -37.95
C ALA A 237 -3.53 3.33 -39.23
N THR A 238 -2.21 3.41 -39.12
CA THR A 238 -1.27 3.07 -40.20
C THR A 238 -1.37 1.60 -40.60
N ASP A 239 -1.54 0.70 -39.63
CA ASP A 239 -1.62 -0.73 -39.87
C ASP A 239 -2.98 -1.11 -40.48
N ILE A 240 -4.06 -0.48 -39.99
CA ILE A 240 -5.40 -0.61 -40.59
C ILE A 240 -5.39 -0.14 -42.05
N GLY A 241 -4.73 0.98 -42.34
CA GLY A 241 -4.62 1.48 -43.71
C GLY A 241 -3.75 0.61 -44.62
N ALA A 242 -2.72 -0.03 -44.08
CA ALA A 242 -1.77 -0.84 -44.84
C ALA A 242 -2.23 -2.30 -45.07
N ASN A 243 -3.02 -2.87 -44.15
CA ASN A 243 -3.45 -4.26 -44.21
C ASN A 243 -4.99 -4.37 -44.15
N PRO A 244 -5.67 -4.62 -45.29
CA PRO A 244 -7.13 -4.69 -45.35
C PRO A 244 -7.72 -5.90 -44.59
N ASN A 245 -6.90 -6.85 -44.13
CA ASN A 245 -7.35 -7.97 -43.30
C ASN A 245 -7.41 -7.64 -41.80
N LEU A 246 -6.83 -6.50 -41.37
CA LEU A 246 -6.95 -6.05 -39.98
C LEU A 246 -8.30 -5.39 -39.76
N VAL A 247 -8.98 -5.83 -38.69
CA VAL A 247 -10.26 -5.26 -38.25
C VAL A 247 -10.00 -4.52 -36.94
N GLN A 248 -10.45 -3.26 -36.88
CA GLN A 248 -10.29 -2.44 -35.68
C GLN A 248 -11.04 -3.04 -34.48
N ASN A 249 -10.52 -2.81 -33.28
CA ASN A 249 -11.20 -3.12 -32.03
C ASN A 249 -12.50 -2.30 -31.90
N ALA A 250 -13.56 -2.92 -31.42
CA ALA A 250 -14.88 -2.29 -31.34
C ALA A 250 -14.85 -0.96 -30.54
N GLY A 251 -15.46 0.08 -31.10
CA GLY A 251 -15.61 1.41 -30.47
C GLY A 251 -14.49 2.41 -30.77
N TYR A 252 -13.42 1.99 -31.46
CA TYR A 252 -12.36 2.88 -31.95
C TYR A 252 -12.55 3.28 -33.41
#